data_AF-A0A318ED62-F1
#
_entry.id   AF-A0A318ED62-F1
#
_cell.length_a   1.000
_cell.length_b   1.000
_cell.length_c   1.000
_cell.angle_alpha   90.00
_cell.angle_beta   90.00
_cell.angle_gamma   90.00
#
_symmetry.space_group_name_H-M   'P 1'
#
loop_
_entity.id
_entity.type
_entity.pdbx_description
1 polymer ?
#
loop_
_entity_poly.entity_id
_entity_poly.type
_entity_poly.pdbx_seq_one_letter_code
_entity_poly.pdbx_strand_id
1 'polypeptide(L)'
;MTLRKTLWLLPLAVAACSDNDNAAPPPFKDLAVVAARAPDYSSGAVSLIDQQPPYAATNNLAPTTSDIVVRSGGDHYFLIERFGSDRIKRFDPENPQTPAYTYSTQDAGDTQSSNPYDLISAAADKAYLLRYGSGSLWIVDPSATDEASFKIGEIDLSALDDDGIPEMSAAILRGSRLYVALQRLENFAATRSGQLAVIDVATDTLVDTIDLPVRSPSRLLADPEGERLFVVADGGFDGSFAPLYEGGIAVVDTAESEATLLIDDGTPEDAPYGQIADAVVVDAQRGYFIGSAGFGDDQTLYRFDPDAPATPVVVAGLAGVGLSSLAVDVQGQVWVGRSESAAPGVTVLGFAAGAETVLAPLVDTVLTPINIDFVTVAEVAR
;
A
#
# COMPACT_ATOMS: atom_id res chain seq x y z
N MET A 1 27.82 11.40 -64.15
CA MET A 1 28.18 12.55 -63.29
C MET A 1 26.99 12.81 -62.37
N THR A 2 27.27 12.63 -61.08
CA THR A 2 26.47 12.79 -59.85
C THR A 2 25.28 13.78 -59.84
N LEU A 3 24.17 13.36 -59.21
CA LEU A 3 23.60 13.96 -57.97
C LEU A 3 22.44 13.07 -57.45
N ARG A 4 22.63 12.35 -56.34
CA ARG A 4 22.15 12.59 -54.96
C ARG A 4 20.63 12.40 -54.71
N LYS A 5 20.40 11.53 -53.72
CA LYS A 5 19.15 11.04 -53.12
C LYS A 5 18.29 12.16 -52.53
N THR A 6 16.97 12.02 -52.63
CA THR A 6 16.02 12.46 -51.58
C THR A 6 14.98 11.35 -51.41
N LEU A 7 15.03 10.68 -50.25
CA LEU A 7 14.07 9.65 -49.83
C LEU A 7 12.91 10.39 -49.15
N TRP A 8 11.72 10.35 -49.75
CA TRP A 8 10.49 10.81 -49.12
C TRP A 8 9.74 9.58 -48.59
N LEU A 9 9.45 9.59 -47.28
CA LEU A 9 8.61 8.61 -46.62
C LEU A 9 7.17 8.69 -47.18
N LEU A 10 6.63 7.54 -47.59
CA LEU A 10 5.20 7.35 -47.76
C LEU A 10 4.60 6.88 -46.42
N PRO A 11 3.55 7.52 -45.89
CA PRO A 11 2.83 7.01 -44.73
C PRO A 11 1.96 5.82 -45.16
N LEU A 12 2.10 4.67 -44.49
CA LEU A 12 1.14 3.57 -44.58
C LEU A 12 -0.10 3.96 -43.76
N ALA A 13 -1.20 4.17 -44.46
CA ALA A 13 -2.52 4.30 -43.87
C ALA A 13 -2.95 2.96 -43.26
N VAL A 14 -3.26 2.95 -41.97
CA VAL A 14 -4.03 1.85 -41.35
C VAL A 14 -5.50 2.14 -41.61
N ALA A 15 -6.14 1.21 -42.31
CA ALA A 15 -7.54 1.27 -42.68
C ALA A 15 -8.44 1.16 -41.43
N ALA A 16 -9.34 2.11 -41.27
CA ALA A 16 -10.46 2.03 -40.35
C ALA A 16 -11.50 1.05 -40.91
N CYS A 17 -11.73 -0.05 -40.21
CA CYS A 17 -12.96 -0.82 -40.36
C CYS A 17 -14.03 -0.12 -39.52
N SER A 18 -15.03 0.40 -40.23
CA SER A 18 -16.29 0.91 -39.70
C SER A 18 -17.15 -0.28 -39.29
N ASP A 19 -17.44 -0.41 -38.01
CA ASP A 19 -18.71 -0.95 -37.55
C ASP A 19 -19.35 0.08 -36.60
N ASN A 20 -20.56 0.49 -36.96
CA ASN A 20 -21.41 1.38 -36.22
C ASN A 20 -21.91 0.65 -34.97
N ASP A 21 -21.28 0.92 -33.83
CA ASP A 21 -21.93 0.89 -32.52
C ASP A 21 -21.45 2.12 -31.74
N ASN A 22 -22.24 3.21 -31.80
CA ASN A 22 -22.12 4.34 -30.88
C ASN A 22 -22.62 3.90 -29.49
N ALA A 23 -22.01 2.87 -28.91
CA ALA A 23 -22.06 2.67 -27.48
C ALA A 23 -21.16 3.76 -26.88
N ALA A 24 -21.73 4.72 -26.16
CA ALA A 24 -20.93 5.51 -25.23
C ALA A 24 -20.17 4.50 -24.35
N PRO A 25 -18.87 4.71 -24.07
CA PRO A 25 -18.19 3.88 -23.08
C PRO A 25 -19.07 3.85 -21.82
N PRO A 26 -19.23 2.67 -21.17
CA PRO A 26 -20.05 2.59 -19.98
C PRO A 26 -19.55 3.66 -19.00
N PRO A 27 -20.44 4.37 -18.30
CA PRO A 27 -19.95 5.29 -17.29
C PRO A 27 -19.15 4.47 -16.27
N PHE A 28 -18.17 5.08 -15.61
CA PHE A 28 -17.39 4.40 -14.56
C PHE A 28 -17.55 5.17 -13.26
N LYS A 29 -17.49 4.45 -12.14
CA LYS A 29 -17.50 5.01 -10.79
C LYS A 29 -16.19 4.65 -10.09
N ASP A 30 -15.47 5.67 -9.67
CA ASP A 30 -14.25 5.53 -8.87
C ASP A 30 -14.60 5.59 -7.37
N LEU A 31 -14.16 4.57 -6.63
CA LEU A 31 -14.41 4.42 -5.20
C LEU A 31 -13.09 4.28 -4.44
N ALA A 32 -13.01 4.89 -3.27
CA ALA A 32 -12.05 4.52 -2.25
C ALA A 32 -12.64 3.38 -1.41
N VAL A 33 -11.84 2.34 -1.18
CA VAL A 33 -12.13 1.21 -0.29
C VAL A 33 -11.31 1.40 0.97
N VAL A 34 -11.98 1.46 2.12
CA VAL A 34 -11.36 1.76 3.40
C VAL A 34 -11.54 0.57 4.34
N ALA A 35 -10.45 -0.08 4.73
CA ALA A 35 -10.46 -0.97 5.89
C ALA A 35 -10.47 -0.10 7.16
N ALA A 36 -11.39 -0.39 8.07
CA ALA A 36 -11.55 0.36 9.30
C ALA A 36 -11.79 -0.55 10.51
N ARG A 37 -11.38 -0.10 11.69
CA ARG A 37 -11.49 -0.86 12.94
C ARG A 37 -12.13 -0.04 14.06
N ALA A 38 -12.74 -0.74 15.01
CA ALA A 38 -13.27 -0.12 16.22
C ALA A 38 -12.13 0.45 17.10
N PRO A 39 -12.35 1.57 17.80
CA PRO A 39 -11.33 2.17 18.68
C PRO A 39 -10.75 1.22 19.74
N ASP A 40 -11.52 0.22 20.17
CA ASP A 40 -11.14 -0.81 21.13
C ASP A 40 -10.60 -2.11 20.48
N TYR A 41 -10.43 -2.12 19.15
CA TYR A 41 -9.98 -3.25 18.34
C TYR A 41 -10.90 -4.48 18.40
N SER A 42 -12.13 -4.35 18.88
CA SER A 42 -13.07 -5.48 19.01
C SER A 42 -13.65 -5.96 17.67
N SER A 43 -13.61 -5.11 16.64
CA SER A 43 -14.21 -5.36 15.33
C SER A 43 -13.59 -4.51 14.24
N GLY A 44 -13.84 -4.88 12.99
CA GLY A 44 -13.52 -4.12 11.80
C GLY A 44 -14.60 -4.26 10.73
N ALA A 45 -14.55 -3.38 9.74
CA ALA A 45 -15.46 -3.38 8.60
C ALA A 45 -14.83 -2.59 7.44
N VAL A 46 -15.46 -2.67 6.27
CA VAL A 46 -15.10 -1.88 5.10
C VAL A 46 -16.05 -0.68 4.98
N SER A 47 -15.51 0.44 4.50
CA SER A 47 -16.30 1.57 4.00
C SER A 47 -15.95 1.82 2.52
N LEU A 48 -16.95 2.18 1.71
CA LEU A 48 -16.76 2.62 0.33
C LEU A 48 -17.09 4.10 0.23
N ILE A 49 -16.20 4.90 -0.35
CA ILE A 49 -16.36 6.36 -0.48
C ILE A 49 -16.26 6.76 -1.96
N ASP A 50 -17.19 7.59 -2.44
CA ASP A 50 -17.10 8.18 -3.79
C ASP A 50 -15.85 9.06 -3.91
N GLN A 51 -15.05 8.91 -4.97
CA GLN A 51 -13.84 9.73 -5.18
C GLN A 51 -14.12 11.15 -5.72
N GLN A 52 -15.38 11.54 -5.78
CA GLN A 52 -15.83 12.85 -6.26
C GLN A 52 -16.80 13.49 -5.27
N PRO A 53 -16.86 14.84 -5.22
CA PRO A 53 -17.84 15.53 -4.39
C PRO A 53 -19.28 15.03 -4.66
N PRO A 54 -20.08 14.76 -3.62
CA PRO A 54 -19.87 15.16 -2.22
C PRO A 54 -19.10 14.13 -1.36
N TYR A 55 -18.37 13.17 -1.94
CA TYR A 55 -17.63 12.11 -1.24
C TYR A 55 -18.56 11.26 -0.35
N ALA A 56 -19.67 10.78 -0.91
CA ALA A 56 -20.63 9.99 -0.16
C ALA A 56 -20.01 8.65 0.27
N ALA A 57 -20.20 8.30 1.55
CA ALA A 57 -19.69 7.07 2.13
C ALA A 57 -20.80 6.04 2.40
N THR A 58 -20.49 4.76 2.19
CA THR A 58 -21.29 3.61 2.62
C THR A 58 -20.44 2.77 3.58
N ASN A 59 -20.86 2.70 4.84
CA ASN A 59 -20.04 2.17 5.93
C ASN A 59 -20.57 0.84 6.47
N ASN A 60 -19.80 0.22 7.38
CA ASN A 60 -20.15 -1.04 8.06
C ASN A 60 -20.42 -2.19 7.07
N LEU A 61 -19.67 -2.23 5.97
CA LEU A 61 -19.73 -3.29 4.97
C LEU A 61 -18.87 -4.46 5.42
N ALA A 62 -19.33 -5.70 5.21
CA ALA A 62 -18.59 -6.92 5.54
C ALA A 62 -17.95 -6.92 6.96
N PRO A 63 -18.74 -6.72 8.03
CA PRO A 63 -18.22 -6.63 9.40
C PRO A 63 -17.47 -7.91 9.82
N THR A 64 -16.34 -7.74 10.48
CA THR A 64 -15.42 -8.82 10.85
C THR A 64 -14.47 -8.43 12.02
N THR A 65 -13.34 -9.14 12.16
CA THR A 65 -12.19 -8.81 13.03
C THR A 65 -11.61 -7.42 12.70
N SER A 66 -10.89 -6.83 13.65
CA SER A 66 -10.23 -5.52 13.52
C SER A 66 -8.92 -5.58 12.73
N ASP A 67 -8.30 -6.76 12.65
CA ASP A 67 -7.00 -6.93 12.03
C ASP A 67 -7.14 -7.24 10.54
N ILE A 68 -7.38 -6.19 9.76
CA ILE A 68 -7.74 -6.27 8.35
C ILE A 68 -7.00 -5.25 7.48
N VAL A 69 -6.88 -5.59 6.20
CA VAL A 69 -6.36 -4.69 5.16
C VAL A 69 -7.16 -4.92 3.87
N VAL A 70 -7.29 -3.88 3.03
CA VAL A 70 -7.91 -3.99 1.70
C VAL A 70 -6.90 -3.79 0.58
N ARG A 71 -7.11 -4.47 -0.54
CA ARG A 71 -6.32 -4.27 -1.76
C ARG A 71 -7.21 -4.24 -2.99
N SER A 72 -6.90 -3.36 -3.92
CA SER A 72 -7.58 -3.25 -5.20
C SER A 72 -7.17 -4.38 -6.14
N GLY A 73 -8.16 -4.98 -6.78
CA GLY A 73 -8.00 -5.81 -7.97
C GLY A 73 -8.37 -5.08 -9.25
N GLY A 74 -8.50 -3.75 -9.20
CA GLY A 74 -9.02 -2.92 -10.29
C GLY A 74 -10.53 -2.72 -10.18
N ASP A 75 -11.31 -3.68 -10.67
CA ASP A 75 -12.79 -3.66 -10.66
C ASP A 75 -13.41 -4.32 -9.42
N HIS A 76 -12.57 -4.87 -8.55
CA HIS A 76 -12.96 -5.52 -7.30
C HIS A 76 -11.96 -5.18 -6.20
N TYR A 77 -12.27 -5.58 -4.98
CA TYR A 77 -11.31 -5.49 -3.88
C TYR A 77 -11.19 -6.80 -3.11
N PHE A 78 -10.03 -6.97 -2.50
CA PHE A 78 -9.76 -7.98 -1.51
C PHE A 78 -9.87 -7.39 -0.11
N LEU A 79 -10.43 -8.16 0.80
CA LEU A 79 -10.34 -7.95 2.24
C LEU A 79 -9.50 -9.10 2.80
N ILE A 80 -8.36 -8.78 3.36
CA ILE A 80 -7.44 -9.73 3.98
C ILE A 80 -7.64 -9.64 5.49
N GLU A 81 -7.95 -10.77 6.12
CA GLU A 81 -8.03 -10.93 7.57
C GLU A 81 -6.74 -11.57 8.04
N ARG A 82 -5.99 -10.84 8.86
CA ARG A 82 -4.60 -11.17 9.19
C ARG A 82 -4.53 -12.14 10.37
N PHE A 83 -3.69 -11.85 11.35
CA PHE A 83 -3.26 -12.77 12.41
C PHE A 83 -4.40 -13.61 13.01
N GLY A 84 -4.25 -14.93 12.93
CA GLY A 84 -5.17 -15.93 13.49
C GLY A 84 -6.47 -16.14 12.72
N SER A 85 -6.85 -15.24 11.80
CA SER A 85 -7.94 -15.47 10.85
C SER A 85 -7.44 -16.10 9.57
N ASP A 86 -6.28 -15.64 9.08
CA ASP A 86 -5.53 -16.21 7.96
C ASP A 86 -6.41 -16.44 6.73
N ARG A 87 -7.09 -15.38 6.28
CA ARG A 87 -8.09 -15.44 5.21
C ARG A 87 -7.98 -14.28 4.25
N ILE A 88 -8.38 -14.55 3.02
CA ILE A 88 -8.63 -13.55 1.99
C ILE A 88 -10.05 -13.70 1.45
N LYS A 89 -10.69 -12.55 1.21
CA LYS A 89 -12.05 -12.47 0.67
C LYS A 89 -12.03 -11.55 -0.53
N ARG A 90 -12.72 -11.92 -1.61
CA ARG A 90 -12.90 -11.08 -2.79
C ARG A 90 -14.32 -10.52 -2.82
N PHE A 91 -14.46 -9.23 -3.09
CA PHE A 91 -15.74 -8.53 -3.13
C PHE A 91 -15.92 -7.75 -4.43
N ASP A 92 -17.15 -7.78 -4.93
CA ASP A 92 -17.63 -6.84 -5.93
C ASP A 92 -18.08 -5.56 -5.20
N PRO A 93 -17.60 -4.36 -5.56
CA PRO A 93 -18.03 -3.10 -4.96
C PRO A 93 -19.52 -2.81 -5.12
N GLU A 94 -20.19 -3.41 -6.11
CA GLU A 94 -21.65 -3.33 -6.28
C GLU A 94 -22.41 -4.29 -5.33
N ASN A 95 -21.73 -5.31 -4.80
CA ASN A 95 -22.26 -6.23 -3.78
C ASN A 95 -21.29 -6.37 -2.57
N PRO A 96 -20.99 -5.27 -1.85
CA PRO A 96 -19.88 -5.23 -0.91
C PRO A 96 -20.17 -5.92 0.44
N GLN A 97 -21.37 -6.49 0.61
CA GLN A 97 -21.76 -7.21 1.82
C GLN A 97 -21.46 -8.70 1.75
N THR A 98 -21.41 -9.28 0.55
CA THR A 98 -21.25 -10.73 0.37
C THR A 98 -20.01 -10.99 -0.47
N PRO A 99 -18.99 -11.69 0.07
CA PRO A 99 -17.81 -12.00 -0.72
C PRO A 99 -18.14 -12.99 -1.84
N ALA A 100 -17.52 -12.79 -3.00
CA ALA A 100 -17.53 -13.74 -4.11
C ALA A 100 -16.86 -15.07 -3.70
N TYR A 101 -15.79 -14.97 -2.92
CA TYR A 101 -15.18 -16.12 -2.24
C TYR A 101 -14.53 -15.73 -0.92
N THR A 102 -14.28 -16.72 -0.08
CA THR A 102 -13.44 -16.62 1.11
C THR A 102 -12.55 -17.85 1.13
N TYR A 103 -11.23 -17.63 1.10
CA TYR A 103 -10.22 -18.69 1.09
C TYR A 103 -9.23 -18.53 2.24
N SER A 104 -8.73 -19.65 2.72
CA SER A 104 -7.63 -19.74 3.68
C SER A 104 -6.31 -19.31 3.03
N THR A 105 -5.48 -18.62 3.80
CA THR A 105 -4.07 -18.33 3.45
C THR A 105 -3.09 -19.21 4.24
N GLN A 106 -3.64 -20.23 4.91
CA GLN A 106 -2.93 -21.21 5.71
C GLN A 106 -2.68 -22.48 4.89
N ASP A 107 -1.42 -22.94 4.86
CA ASP A 107 -1.07 -24.27 4.34
C ASP A 107 -1.34 -25.34 5.39
N ALA A 108 -1.65 -26.56 4.93
CA ALA A 108 -1.93 -27.69 5.82
C ALA A 108 -0.74 -28.09 6.73
N GLY A 109 0.48 -27.72 6.35
CA GLY A 109 1.70 -27.99 7.13
C GLY A 109 2.06 -26.91 8.14
N ASP A 110 1.40 -25.76 8.09
CA ASP A 110 1.70 -24.64 8.99
C ASP A 110 1.30 -24.97 10.43
N THR A 111 2.18 -24.66 11.37
CA THR A 111 1.93 -24.82 12.82
C THR A 111 1.64 -23.49 13.52
N GLN A 112 1.82 -22.37 12.81
CA GLN A 112 1.60 -21.00 13.28
C GLN A 112 0.80 -20.22 12.23
N SER A 113 0.15 -19.14 12.65
CA SER A 113 -0.63 -18.26 11.75
C SER A 113 0.25 -17.75 10.60
N SER A 114 -0.22 -17.93 9.36
CA SER A 114 0.44 -17.39 8.16
C SER A 114 0.47 -15.87 8.15
N ASN A 115 -0.51 -15.24 8.79
CA ASN A 115 -0.62 -13.80 8.99
C ASN A 115 -0.47 -13.04 7.66
N PRO A 116 -1.42 -13.18 6.73
CA PRO A 116 -1.31 -12.57 5.40
C PRO A 116 -1.28 -11.04 5.52
N TYR A 117 -0.31 -10.37 4.91
CA TYR A 117 -0.11 -8.92 5.06
C TYR A 117 -0.50 -8.12 3.83
N ASP A 118 -0.21 -8.64 2.64
CA ASP A 118 -0.45 -7.92 1.40
C ASP A 118 -0.66 -8.89 0.22
N LEU A 119 -1.36 -8.43 -0.82
CA LEU A 119 -1.56 -9.12 -2.08
C LEU A 119 -1.16 -8.21 -3.24
N ILE A 120 -0.10 -8.59 -3.97
CA ILE A 120 0.42 -7.81 -5.09
C ILE A 120 0.01 -8.47 -6.40
N SER A 121 -0.96 -7.86 -7.09
CA SER A 121 -1.42 -8.31 -8.41
C SER A 121 -0.33 -8.13 -9.46
N ALA A 122 0.03 -9.22 -10.14
CA ALA A 122 0.97 -9.23 -11.26
C ALA A 122 0.28 -9.46 -12.61
N ALA A 123 -0.83 -10.20 -12.60
CA ALA A 123 -1.76 -10.40 -13.71
C ALA A 123 -3.16 -10.72 -13.15
N ALA A 124 -4.15 -10.87 -14.03
CA ALA A 124 -5.51 -11.22 -13.61
C ALA A 124 -5.59 -12.60 -12.92
N ASP A 125 -4.68 -13.51 -13.27
CA ASP A 125 -4.56 -14.89 -12.80
C ASP A 125 -3.27 -15.15 -12.00
N LYS A 126 -2.56 -14.08 -11.61
CA LYS A 126 -1.32 -14.18 -10.83
C LYS A 126 -1.16 -13.01 -9.87
N ALA A 127 -1.01 -13.32 -8.59
CA ALA A 127 -0.63 -12.37 -7.56
C ALA A 127 0.35 -13.00 -6.56
N TYR A 128 1.07 -12.16 -5.82
CA TYR A 128 1.96 -12.57 -4.74
C TYR A 128 1.32 -12.23 -3.40
N LEU A 129 1.11 -13.24 -2.55
CA LEU A 129 0.50 -13.09 -1.24
C LEU A 129 1.57 -13.20 -0.15
N LEU A 130 1.82 -12.08 0.53
CA LEU A 130 2.79 -11.97 1.61
C LEU A 130 2.23 -12.65 2.86
N ARG A 131 2.99 -13.59 3.43
CA ARG A 131 2.63 -14.35 4.62
C ARG A 131 3.61 -14.02 5.73
N TYR A 132 3.30 -12.97 6.51
CA TYR A 132 4.22 -12.39 7.50
C TYR A 132 4.75 -13.41 8.50
N GLY A 133 3.91 -14.36 8.94
CA GLY A 133 4.28 -15.42 9.88
C GLY A 133 4.93 -16.65 9.23
N SER A 134 5.40 -16.55 7.99
CA SER A 134 5.96 -17.67 7.24
C SER A 134 7.21 -17.27 6.45
N GLY A 135 8.12 -18.23 6.25
CA GLY A 135 9.23 -18.12 5.30
C GLY A 135 8.81 -18.25 3.82
N SER A 136 7.55 -18.57 3.53
CA SER A 136 7.08 -18.82 2.15
C SER A 136 6.15 -17.71 1.67
N LEU A 137 6.56 -17.04 0.58
CA LEU A 137 5.72 -16.14 -0.21
C LEU A 137 4.86 -16.97 -1.16
N TRP A 138 3.54 -16.80 -1.12
CA TRP A 138 2.68 -17.54 -2.04
C TRP A 138 2.53 -16.85 -3.38
N ILE A 139 2.42 -17.67 -4.43
CA ILE A 139 1.92 -17.26 -5.75
C ILE A 139 0.49 -17.79 -5.85
N VAL A 140 -0.46 -16.90 -6.10
CA VAL A 140 -1.89 -17.22 -6.10
C VAL A 140 -2.56 -16.81 -7.40
N ASP A 141 -3.65 -17.49 -7.77
CA ASP A 141 -4.58 -17.06 -8.81
C ASP A 141 -5.77 -16.35 -8.15
N PRO A 142 -5.82 -14.99 -8.17
CA PRO A 142 -6.91 -14.24 -7.56
C PRO A 142 -8.26 -14.44 -8.28
N SER A 143 -8.26 -14.98 -9.50
CA SER A 143 -9.46 -15.29 -10.28
C SER A 143 -10.01 -16.70 -10.03
N ALA A 144 -9.32 -17.51 -9.22
CA ALA A 144 -9.72 -18.87 -8.91
C ALA A 144 -11.18 -18.96 -8.43
N THR A 145 -11.91 -19.96 -8.95
CA THR A 145 -13.32 -20.21 -8.60
C THR A 145 -13.49 -21.21 -7.46
N ASP A 146 -12.39 -21.82 -7.01
CA ASP A 146 -12.34 -22.71 -5.85
C ASP A 146 -11.02 -22.54 -5.10
N GLU A 147 -11.06 -22.87 -3.80
CA GLU A 147 -9.94 -22.67 -2.88
C GLU A 147 -8.71 -23.51 -3.23
N ALA A 148 -8.91 -24.72 -3.76
CA ALA A 148 -7.82 -25.62 -4.10
C ALA A 148 -6.97 -25.11 -5.27
N SER A 149 -7.56 -24.28 -6.13
CA SER A 149 -6.90 -23.65 -7.27
C SER A 149 -6.33 -22.27 -6.93
N PHE A 150 -6.58 -21.74 -5.73
CA PHE A 150 -6.12 -20.41 -5.34
C PHE A 150 -4.60 -20.34 -5.21
N LYS A 151 -3.96 -21.29 -4.51
CA LYS A 151 -2.50 -21.36 -4.41
C LYS A 151 -1.94 -22.10 -5.63
N ILE A 152 -1.18 -21.39 -6.46
CA ILE A 152 -0.59 -21.94 -7.71
C ILE A 152 0.92 -22.14 -7.62
N GLY A 153 1.58 -21.60 -6.60
CA GLY A 153 3.00 -21.77 -6.34
C GLY A 153 3.46 -21.08 -5.08
N GLU A 154 4.76 -21.11 -4.83
CA GLU A 154 5.40 -20.39 -3.73
C GLU A 154 6.88 -20.13 -3.99
N ILE A 155 7.43 -19.17 -3.25
CA ILE A 155 8.85 -18.80 -3.25
C ILE A 155 9.33 -18.91 -1.80
N ASP A 156 10.33 -19.75 -1.58
CA ASP A 156 10.96 -19.94 -0.27
C ASP A 156 11.97 -18.81 0.00
N LEU A 157 11.66 -18.00 1.01
CA LEU A 157 12.50 -16.92 1.54
C LEU A 157 13.00 -17.23 2.96
N SER A 158 12.78 -18.45 3.47
CA SER A 158 13.13 -18.82 4.85
C SER A 158 14.61 -18.62 5.15
N ALA A 159 15.49 -18.81 4.17
CA ALA A 159 16.93 -18.59 4.32
C ALA A 159 17.34 -17.13 4.55
N LEU A 160 16.42 -16.17 4.44
CA LEU A 160 16.68 -14.75 4.69
C LEU A 160 16.56 -14.38 6.18
N ASP A 161 16.13 -15.32 7.02
CA ASP A 161 16.21 -15.20 8.47
C ASP A 161 16.70 -16.48 9.16
N ASP A 162 17.25 -16.32 10.36
CA ASP A 162 17.85 -17.41 11.12
C ASP A 162 16.79 -18.35 11.70
N ASP A 163 15.58 -17.86 11.98
CA ASP A 163 14.44 -18.66 12.45
C ASP A 163 13.53 -19.17 11.32
N GLY A 164 13.84 -18.80 10.08
CA GLY A 164 13.10 -19.18 8.89
C GLY A 164 11.90 -18.29 8.56
N ILE A 165 11.65 -17.21 9.32
CA ILE A 165 10.55 -16.26 9.10
C ILE A 165 11.15 -14.86 8.96
N PRO A 166 11.24 -14.29 7.75
CA PRO A 166 11.83 -12.96 7.55
C PRO A 166 10.84 -11.79 7.73
N GLU A 167 9.59 -12.08 8.13
CA GLU A 167 8.50 -11.10 8.30
C GLU A 167 8.27 -10.21 7.06
N MET A 168 7.70 -10.79 6.00
CA MET A 168 7.31 -10.06 4.80
C MET A 168 6.21 -9.04 5.11
N SER A 169 6.55 -7.75 5.17
CA SER A 169 5.66 -6.69 5.66
C SER A 169 5.00 -5.87 4.56
N ALA A 170 5.68 -5.67 3.44
CA ALA A 170 5.18 -4.91 2.30
C ALA A 170 5.86 -5.38 1.01
N ALA A 171 5.20 -5.19 -0.13
CA ALA A 171 5.82 -5.46 -1.42
C ALA A 171 5.34 -4.50 -2.50
N ILE A 172 6.16 -4.33 -3.54
CA ILE A 172 5.80 -3.55 -4.71
C ILE A 172 6.35 -4.19 -5.98
N LEU A 173 5.50 -4.25 -7.00
CA LEU A 173 5.88 -4.69 -8.33
C LEU A 173 6.33 -3.47 -9.14
N ARG A 174 7.57 -3.50 -9.66
CA ARG A 174 8.10 -2.50 -10.59
C ARG A 174 8.79 -3.18 -11.76
N GLY A 175 8.28 -2.93 -12.97
CA GLY A 175 8.80 -3.58 -14.18
C GLY A 175 8.72 -5.11 -14.06
N SER A 176 9.85 -5.80 -14.24
CA SER A 176 9.96 -7.26 -14.13
C SER A 176 10.42 -7.74 -12.75
N ARG A 177 10.33 -6.89 -11.72
CA ARG A 177 10.83 -7.16 -10.38
C ARG A 177 9.76 -6.92 -9.33
N LEU A 178 9.62 -7.89 -8.42
CA LEU A 178 8.89 -7.71 -7.18
C LEU A 178 9.91 -7.45 -6.08
N TYR A 179 9.73 -6.37 -5.33
CA TYR A 179 10.52 -6.04 -4.16
C TYR A 179 9.68 -6.34 -2.92
N VAL A 180 10.20 -7.14 -2.00
CA VAL A 180 9.51 -7.55 -0.78
C VAL A 180 10.31 -7.07 0.42
N ALA A 181 9.72 -6.23 1.26
CA ALA A 181 10.30 -5.76 2.50
C ALA A 181 10.22 -6.84 3.58
N LEU A 182 11.35 -7.05 4.24
CA LEU A 182 11.56 -8.02 5.31
C LEU A 182 11.93 -7.27 6.59
N GLN A 183 11.19 -7.49 7.67
CA GLN A 183 11.48 -6.84 8.96
C GLN A 183 12.59 -7.53 9.73
N ARG A 184 12.68 -8.87 9.61
CA ARG A 184 13.73 -9.68 10.23
C ARG A 184 13.78 -9.53 11.74
N LEU A 185 12.67 -9.89 12.39
CA LEU A 185 12.46 -9.67 13.81
C LEU A 185 12.99 -10.82 14.65
N GLU A 186 13.57 -10.49 15.80
CA GLU A 186 13.98 -11.49 16.78
C GLU A 186 13.10 -11.39 18.03
N ASN A 187 12.26 -12.40 18.25
CA ASN A 187 11.26 -12.39 19.33
C ASN A 187 10.35 -11.14 19.26
N PHE A 188 9.89 -10.79 18.05
CA PHE A 188 9.07 -9.62 17.75
C PHE A 188 9.76 -8.25 17.94
N ALA A 189 11.09 -8.22 18.13
CA ALA A 189 11.85 -7.00 18.26
C ALA A 189 12.71 -6.75 17.02
N ALA A 190 12.75 -5.49 16.56
CA ALA A 190 13.55 -5.07 15.43
C ALA A 190 15.01 -4.85 15.86
N THR A 191 15.78 -5.93 15.94
CA THR A 191 17.17 -5.86 16.44
C THR A 191 18.20 -5.58 15.34
N ARG A 192 17.77 -5.58 14.08
CA ARG A 192 18.60 -5.43 12.89
C ARG A 192 17.90 -4.60 11.82
N SER A 193 18.69 -4.11 10.87
CA SER A 193 18.17 -3.47 9.65
C SER A 193 17.28 -4.42 8.87
N GLY A 194 16.21 -3.86 8.30
CA GLY A 194 15.39 -4.55 7.33
C GLY A 194 16.15 -4.81 6.02
N GLN A 195 15.53 -5.59 5.14
CA GLN A 195 16.10 -5.93 3.85
C GLN A 195 14.99 -6.00 2.80
N LEU A 196 15.31 -5.73 1.53
CA LEU A 196 14.44 -6.08 0.42
C LEU A 196 14.90 -7.39 -0.21
N ALA A 197 13.98 -8.35 -0.37
CA ALA A 197 14.15 -9.45 -1.31
C ALA A 197 13.70 -9.00 -2.70
N VAL A 198 14.52 -9.27 -3.72
CA VAL A 198 14.23 -8.90 -5.11
C VAL A 198 13.94 -10.16 -5.90
N ILE A 199 12.72 -10.28 -6.42
CA ILE A 199 12.22 -11.46 -7.13
C ILE A 199 12.03 -11.15 -8.60
N ASP A 200 12.53 -12.03 -9.47
CA ASP A 200 12.20 -12.01 -10.90
C ASP A 200 10.80 -12.61 -11.11
N VAL A 201 9.91 -11.81 -11.69
CA VAL A 201 8.48 -12.16 -11.85
C VAL A 201 8.22 -13.16 -12.98
N ALA A 202 9.14 -13.25 -13.94
CA ALA A 202 9.03 -14.18 -15.06
C ALA A 202 9.46 -15.59 -14.65
N THR A 203 10.45 -15.71 -13.76
CA THR A 203 10.96 -17.00 -13.28
C THR A 203 10.48 -17.37 -11.88
N ASP A 204 9.87 -16.44 -11.14
CA ASP A 204 9.44 -16.62 -9.75
C ASP A 204 10.60 -17.04 -8.83
N THR A 205 11.73 -16.36 -8.97
CA THR A 205 12.95 -16.66 -8.21
C THR A 205 13.51 -15.42 -7.53
N LEU A 206 13.97 -15.58 -6.29
CA LEU A 206 14.85 -14.62 -5.64
C LEU A 206 16.11 -14.43 -6.49
N VAL A 207 16.43 -13.19 -6.86
CA VAL A 207 17.59 -12.84 -7.68
C VAL A 207 18.58 -11.92 -6.99
N ASP A 208 18.14 -11.15 -5.99
CA ASP A 208 19.00 -10.24 -5.23
C ASP A 208 18.40 -9.91 -3.86
N THR A 209 19.20 -9.28 -3.02
CA THR A 209 18.78 -8.67 -1.75
C THR A 209 19.41 -7.30 -1.57
N ILE A 210 18.64 -6.32 -1.06
CA ILE A 210 19.12 -4.96 -0.81
C ILE A 210 19.01 -4.66 0.69
N ASP A 211 20.14 -4.40 1.35
CA ASP A 211 20.15 -4.02 2.76
C ASP A 211 19.60 -2.59 2.94
N LEU A 212 18.76 -2.40 3.96
CA LEU A 212 18.15 -1.09 4.23
C LEU A 212 18.88 -0.36 5.36
N PRO A 213 18.95 0.98 5.31
CA PRO A 213 19.52 1.79 6.40
C PRO A 213 18.53 2.01 7.56
N VAL A 214 17.41 1.28 7.58
CA VAL A 214 16.28 1.45 8.52
C VAL A 214 15.81 0.09 9.05
N ARG A 215 15.12 0.08 10.19
CA ARG A 215 14.52 -1.13 10.80
C ARG A 215 13.01 -1.15 10.68
N SER A 216 12.42 -2.34 10.67
CA SER A 216 10.97 -2.53 10.57
C SER A 216 10.35 -1.82 9.35
N PRO A 217 10.82 -2.07 8.12
CA PRO A 217 10.13 -1.56 6.94
C PRO A 217 8.66 -2.00 6.98
N SER A 218 7.74 -1.07 6.75
CA SER A 218 6.30 -1.26 6.88
C SER A 218 5.55 -0.91 5.59
N ARG A 219 6.16 -0.15 4.68
CA ARG A 219 5.58 0.21 3.39
C ARG A 219 6.63 0.41 2.31
N LEU A 220 6.29 0.03 1.08
CA LEU A 220 7.05 0.36 -0.13
C LEU A 220 6.22 1.28 -1.02
N LEU A 221 6.86 2.33 -1.55
CA LEU A 221 6.24 3.31 -2.44
C LEU A 221 7.02 3.39 -3.74
N ALA A 222 6.28 3.52 -4.84
CA ALA A 222 6.88 3.80 -6.14
C ALA A 222 7.28 5.27 -6.22
N ASP A 223 8.47 5.53 -6.78
CA ASP A 223 8.70 6.80 -7.48
C ASP A 223 7.78 6.86 -8.72
N PRO A 224 6.85 7.84 -8.80
CA PRO A 224 5.93 7.97 -9.92
C PRO A 224 6.63 8.42 -11.21
N GLU A 225 7.82 9.02 -11.13
CA GLU A 225 8.53 9.60 -12.27
C GLU A 225 9.82 8.85 -12.64
N GLY A 226 10.32 7.97 -11.76
CA GLY A 226 11.56 7.22 -11.94
C GLY A 226 11.46 5.75 -11.53
N GLU A 227 12.59 5.04 -11.52
CA GLU A 227 12.67 3.61 -11.14
C GLU A 227 13.02 3.37 -9.67
N ARG A 228 13.19 4.45 -8.88
CA ARG A 228 13.48 4.36 -7.45
C ARG A 228 12.26 3.85 -6.67
N LEU A 229 12.54 3.34 -5.49
CA LEU A 229 11.53 3.01 -4.48
C LEU A 229 11.78 3.83 -3.23
N PHE A 230 10.72 4.09 -2.48
CA PHE A 230 10.83 4.59 -1.11
C PHE A 230 10.42 3.47 -0.15
N VAL A 231 11.14 3.36 0.95
CA VAL A 231 10.86 2.42 2.03
C VAL A 231 10.51 3.22 3.27
N VAL A 232 9.28 3.06 3.76
CA VAL A 232 8.85 3.61 5.04
C VAL A 232 9.11 2.55 6.10
N ALA A 233 9.63 2.99 7.23
CA ALA A 233 10.06 2.12 8.32
C ALA A 233 9.69 2.72 9.67
N ASP A 234 9.07 1.92 10.53
CA ASP A 234 8.58 2.35 11.82
C ASP A 234 9.71 2.45 12.87
N GLY A 235 10.82 1.73 12.64
CA GLY A 235 11.93 1.63 13.57
C GLY A 235 11.71 0.59 14.68
N GLY A 236 12.59 0.65 15.69
CA GLY A 236 12.58 -0.25 16.84
C GLY A 236 12.03 0.38 18.12
N PHE A 237 11.81 -0.46 19.12
CA PHE A 237 11.44 -0.06 20.48
C PHE A 237 12.40 -0.70 21.49
N ASP A 238 12.60 -0.05 22.63
CA ASP A 238 13.28 -0.65 23.77
C ASP A 238 12.36 -1.61 24.53
N GLY A 239 12.89 -2.27 25.57
CA GLY A 239 12.13 -3.22 26.40
C GLY A 239 10.96 -2.61 27.19
N SER A 240 10.78 -1.29 27.16
CA SER A 240 9.66 -0.55 27.76
C SER A 240 8.66 -0.02 26.73
N PHE A 241 8.82 -0.37 25.45
CA PHE A 241 8.09 0.17 24.31
C PHE A 241 8.34 1.67 24.06
N ALA A 242 9.49 2.20 24.51
CA ALA A 242 9.93 3.53 24.11
C ALA A 242 10.57 3.44 22.71
N PRO A 243 10.23 4.34 21.77
CA PRO A 243 10.78 4.33 20.43
C PRO A 243 12.30 4.59 20.44
N LEU A 244 13.01 3.85 19.61
CA LEU A 244 14.45 4.02 19.40
C LEU A 244 14.78 4.94 18.23
N TYR A 245 13.78 5.28 17.39
CA TYR A 245 13.93 6.11 16.20
C TYR A 245 15.02 5.57 15.26
N GLU A 246 14.81 4.31 14.85
CA GLU A 246 15.70 3.59 13.91
C GLU A 246 14.97 3.35 12.59
N GLY A 247 13.96 4.16 12.31
CA GLY A 247 13.05 4.07 11.17
C GLY A 247 13.33 5.18 10.17
N GLY A 248 12.24 5.72 9.61
CA GLY A 248 12.30 6.85 8.69
C GLY A 248 11.83 6.49 7.28
N ILE A 249 12.28 7.27 6.30
CA ILE A 249 12.06 7.01 4.87
C ILE A 249 13.41 6.84 4.19
N ALA A 250 13.66 5.66 3.63
CA ALA A 250 14.81 5.39 2.78
C ALA A 250 14.42 5.44 1.29
N VAL A 251 15.39 5.73 0.44
CA VAL A 251 15.28 5.65 -1.02
C VAL A 251 16.17 4.51 -1.50
N VAL A 252 15.64 3.71 -2.41
CA VAL A 252 16.35 2.59 -3.04
C VAL A 252 16.54 2.92 -4.51
N ASP A 253 17.81 2.95 -4.92
CA ASP A 253 18.17 2.88 -6.33
C ASP A 253 18.15 1.41 -6.76
N THR A 254 17.15 1.07 -7.57
CA THR A 254 16.91 -0.31 -8.00
C THR A 254 17.87 -0.78 -9.09
N ALA A 255 18.59 0.13 -9.75
CA ALA A 255 19.60 -0.21 -10.76
C ALA A 255 20.94 -0.55 -10.12
N GLU A 256 21.29 0.15 -9.04
CA GLU A 256 22.55 -0.05 -8.31
C GLU A 256 22.41 -1.02 -7.12
N SER A 257 21.18 -1.44 -6.77
CA SER A 257 20.89 -2.25 -5.58
C SER A 257 21.39 -1.59 -4.28
N GLU A 258 21.25 -0.26 -4.19
CA GLU A 258 21.69 0.52 -3.03
C GLU A 258 20.54 1.28 -2.39
N ALA A 259 20.58 1.41 -1.05
CA ALA A 259 19.58 2.13 -0.28
C ALA A 259 20.23 3.21 0.59
N THR A 260 19.61 4.40 0.63
CA THR A 260 20.08 5.55 1.42
C THR A 260 18.94 6.18 2.19
N LEU A 261 19.22 6.69 3.39
CA LEU A 261 18.21 7.39 4.19
C LEU A 261 17.87 8.75 3.57
N LEU A 262 16.58 9.04 3.39
CA LEU A 262 16.06 10.33 2.90
C LEU A 262 15.50 11.19 4.03
N ILE A 263 14.67 10.60 4.90
CA ILE A 263 14.13 11.26 6.10
C ILE A 263 14.47 10.40 7.30
N ASP A 264 15.15 11.03 8.26
CA ASP A 264 15.53 10.44 9.54
C ASP A 264 14.45 10.77 10.59
N ASP A 265 13.98 9.77 11.33
CA ASP A 265 13.03 9.94 12.43
C ASP A 265 13.71 10.35 13.76
N GLY A 266 15.05 10.28 13.81
CA GLY A 266 15.89 10.95 14.80
C GLY A 266 16.54 10.01 15.82
N THR A 267 16.62 10.45 17.08
CA THR A 267 17.10 9.64 18.22
C THR A 267 16.18 9.84 19.42
N PRO A 268 16.31 9.01 20.48
CA PRO A 268 15.55 9.21 21.71
C PRO A 268 15.71 10.61 22.35
N GLU A 269 16.82 11.29 22.10
CA GLU A 269 17.09 12.65 22.57
C GLU A 269 16.62 13.76 21.61
N ASP A 270 16.49 13.46 20.32
CA ASP A 270 16.13 14.41 19.26
C ASP A 270 15.35 13.70 18.14
N ALA A 271 14.02 13.66 18.28
CA ALA A 271 13.10 13.06 17.31
C ALA A 271 12.22 14.16 16.69
N PRO A 272 12.69 14.89 15.67
CA PRO A 272 12.04 16.11 15.20
C PRO A 272 10.62 15.87 14.62
N TYR A 273 10.35 14.65 14.16
CA TYR A 273 9.06 14.27 13.57
C TYR A 273 8.37 13.13 14.32
N GLY A 274 9.01 12.55 15.33
CA GLY A 274 8.60 11.26 15.89
C GLY A 274 8.80 10.10 14.91
N GLN A 275 8.29 8.91 15.23
CA GLN A 275 8.35 7.76 14.32
C GLN A 275 7.51 8.02 13.08
N ILE A 276 7.96 7.57 11.91
CA ILE A 276 7.20 7.69 10.67
C ILE A 276 6.26 6.49 10.55
N ALA A 277 4.96 6.73 10.70
CA ALA A 277 3.95 5.69 10.77
C ALA A 277 3.35 5.31 9.40
N ASP A 278 3.33 6.25 8.46
CA ASP A 278 2.90 6.01 7.08
C ASP A 278 3.41 7.13 6.16
N ALA A 279 3.52 6.86 4.86
CA ALA A 279 3.86 7.86 3.87
C ALA A 279 3.27 7.56 2.48
N VAL A 280 3.14 8.59 1.66
CA VAL A 280 2.78 8.50 0.24
C VAL A 280 3.66 9.43 -0.59
N VAL A 281 3.87 9.08 -1.85
CA VAL A 281 4.52 9.94 -2.85
C VAL A 281 3.50 10.24 -3.93
N VAL A 282 3.27 11.53 -4.19
CA VAL A 282 2.30 12.01 -5.18
C VAL A 282 3.00 12.28 -6.52
N ASP A 283 4.13 12.97 -6.46
CA ASP A 283 4.98 13.33 -7.61
C ASP A 283 6.41 13.63 -7.14
N ALA A 284 7.31 14.00 -8.06
CA ALA A 284 8.73 14.27 -7.76
C ALA A 284 8.98 15.32 -6.67
N GLN A 285 8.02 16.21 -6.37
CA GLN A 285 8.20 17.32 -5.44
C GLN A 285 7.23 17.27 -4.24
N ARG A 286 6.34 16.28 -4.22
CA ARG A 286 5.31 16.15 -3.18
C ARG A 286 5.19 14.71 -2.72
N GLY A 287 5.73 14.46 -1.54
CA GLY A 287 5.38 13.33 -0.70
C GLY A 287 4.77 13.82 0.60
N TYR A 288 4.08 12.92 1.30
CA TYR A 288 3.51 13.18 2.61
C TYR A 288 3.85 12.03 3.55
N PHE A 289 4.09 12.33 4.82
CA PHE A 289 4.26 11.30 5.84
C PHE A 289 3.60 11.70 7.16
N ILE A 290 3.18 10.70 7.92
CA ILE A 290 2.66 10.86 9.27
C ILE A 290 3.82 10.67 10.24
N GLY A 291 4.19 11.74 10.94
CA GLY A 291 5.09 11.66 12.09
C GLY A 291 4.29 11.44 13.38
N SER A 292 4.76 10.57 14.26
CA SER A 292 4.08 10.16 15.49
C SER A 292 4.98 10.35 16.71
N ALA A 293 4.61 11.27 17.60
CA ALA A 293 5.31 11.51 18.86
C ALA A 293 4.90 10.54 19.99
N GLY A 294 4.01 9.59 19.71
CA GLY A 294 3.55 8.58 20.66
C GLY A 294 2.18 8.01 20.32
N PHE A 295 1.57 7.33 21.29
CA PHE A 295 0.21 6.79 21.17
C PHE A 295 -0.85 7.87 21.33
N GLY A 296 -2.02 7.68 20.70
CA GLY A 296 -3.18 8.57 20.81
C GLY A 296 -3.24 9.60 19.68
N ASP A 297 -3.89 10.74 19.93
CA ASP A 297 -4.13 11.79 18.92
C ASP A 297 -2.94 12.78 18.84
N ASP A 298 -1.73 12.27 18.61
CA ASP A 298 -0.49 13.06 18.60
C ASP A 298 0.36 12.82 17.34
N GLN A 299 -0.33 12.72 16.21
CA GLN A 299 0.29 12.62 14.89
C GLN A 299 0.28 13.96 14.18
N THR A 300 1.27 14.15 13.31
CA THR A 300 1.37 15.33 12.45
C THR A 300 1.61 14.88 11.01
N LEU A 301 0.83 15.43 10.08
CA LEU A 301 1.06 15.25 8.65
C LEU A 301 2.11 16.27 8.18
N TYR A 302 3.19 15.76 7.60
CA TYR A 302 4.22 16.56 6.97
C TYR A 302 4.19 16.36 5.46
N ARG A 303 4.40 17.43 4.70
CA ARG A 303 4.78 17.37 3.27
C ARG A 303 6.30 17.41 3.15
N PHE A 304 6.86 16.55 2.32
CA PHE A 304 8.27 16.55 1.95
C PHE A 304 8.44 16.58 0.44
N ASP A 305 9.67 16.87 -0.01
CA ASP A 305 10.08 16.79 -1.41
C ASP A 305 10.86 15.48 -1.60
N PRO A 306 10.35 14.51 -2.38
CA PRO A 306 11.00 13.22 -2.61
C PRO A 306 12.35 13.30 -3.34
N ASP A 307 12.61 14.38 -4.08
CA ASP A 307 13.86 14.58 -4.85
C ASP A 307 14.88 15.47 -4.15
N ALA A 308 14.44 16.27 -3.18
CA ALA A 308 15.30 17.15 -2.42
C ALA A 308 14.98 17.08 -0.92
N PRO A 309 15.93 16.67 -0.06
CA PRO A 309 15.72 16.68 1.39
C PRO A 309 15.77 18.12 1.92
N ALA A 310 14.71 18.89 1.66
CA ALA A 310 14.38 20.09 2.39
C ALA A 310 13.66 19.71 3.70
N THR A 311 13.68 20.62 4.68
CA THR A 311 12.91 20.42 5.91
C THR A 311 11.43 20.18 5.58
N PRO A 312 10.84 19.04 6.01
CA PRO A 312 9.42 18.78 5.83
C PRO A 312 8.55 19.90 6.42
N VAL A 313 7.43 20.17 5.77
CA VAL A 313 6.50 21.25 6.11
C VAL A 313 5.26 20.65 6.72
N VAL A 314 4.87 21.13 7.90
CA VAL A 314 3.61 20.73 8.54
C VAL A 314 2.42 21.14 7.68
N VAL A 315 1.52 20.20 7.40
CA VAL A 315 0.26 20.47 6.69
C VAL A 315 -0.71 21.16 7.64
N ALA A 316 -1.24 22.31 7.21
CA ALA A 316 -2.10 23.15 8.05
C ALA A 316 -3.35 22.40 8.54
N GLY A 317 -3.60 22.44 9.85
CA GLY A 317 -4.75 21.80 10.48
C GLY A 317 -4.60 20.30 10.75
N LEU A 318 -3.45 19.70 10.40
CA LEU A 318 -3.15 18.27 10.59
C LEU A 318 -1.90 18.06 11.46
N ALA A 319 -1.74 18.88 12.51
CA ALA A 319 -0.66 18.78 13.49
C ALA A 319 -1.22 18.47 14.88
N GLY A 320 -0.60 17.51 15.57
CA GLY A 320 -1.02 17.07 16.92
C GLY A 320 -2.47 16.57 16.94
N VAL A 321 -2.81 15.68 16.01
CA VAL A 321 -4.14 15.12 15.78
C VAL A 321 -4.05 13.62 15.52
N GLY A 322 -5.15 12.90 15.67
CA GLY A 322 -5.26 11.47 15.39
C GLY A 322 -5.22 11.18 13.89
N LEU A 323 -4.12 10.62 13.40
CA LEU A 323 -3.94 10.18 12.01
C LEU A 323 -3.57 8.69 11.94
N SER A 324 -3.96 8.00 10.88
CA SER A 324 -3.74 6.54 10.78
C SER A 324 -3.20 6.00 9.46
N SER A 325 -3.63 6.55 8.33
CA SER A 325 -3.28 6.00 7.01
C SER A 325 -3.27 7.09 5.94
N LEU A 326 -2.47 6.87 4.91
CA LEU A 326 -2.33 7.74 3.76
C LEU A 326 -2.51 6.95 2.46
N ALA A 327 -3.29 7.52 1.54
CA ALA A 327 -3.37 7.04 0.17
C ALA A 327 -3.44 8.21 -0.81
N VAL A 328 -3.09 7.95 -2.07
CA VAL A 328 -3.12 8.95 -3.15
C VAL A 328 -3.98 8.38 -4.26
N ASP A 329 -4.98 9.14 -4.68
CA ASP A 329 -5.82 8.74 -5.81
C ASP A 329 -5.20 9.12 -7.16
N VAL A 330 -5.85 8.68 -8.25
CA VAL A 330 -5.39 8.93 -9.62
C VAL A 330 -5.40 10.41 -10.02
N GLN A 331 -6.04 11.29 -9.24
CA GLN A 331 -6.04 12.73 -9.45
C GLN A 331 -4.92 13.43 -8.67
N GLY A 332 -4.12 12.68 -7.92
CA GLY A 332 -3.07 13.21 -7.04
C GLY A 332 -3.62 13.88 -5.78
N GLN A 333 -4.84 13.54 -5.37
CA GLN A 333 -5.40 13.96 -4.09
C GLN A 333 -4.90 13.03 -2.98
N VAL A 334 -4.64 13.59 -1.81
CA VAL A 334 -4.17 12.83 -0.65
C VAL A 334 -5.35 12.54 0.28
N TRP A 335 -5.58 11.27 0.54
CA TRP A 335 -6.60 10.75 1.44
C TRP A 335 -5.94 10.43 2.77
N VAL A 336 -6.37 11.12 3.83
CA VAL A 336 -5.77 11.06 5.17
C VAL A 336 -6.76 10.45 6.15
N GLY A 337 -6.46 9.24 6.64
CA GLY A 337 -7.22 8.58 7.69
C GLY A 337 -7.12 9.34 9.00
N ARG A 338 -8.29 9.61 9.60
CA ARG A 338 -8.50 10.27 10.89
C ARG A 338 -8.83 9.23 11.94
N SER A 339 -8.00 9.15 12.98
CA SER A 339 -8.13 8.14 14.03
C SER A 339 -8.81 8.61 15.31
N GLU A 340 -9.23 9.87 15.38
CA GLU A 340 -9.93 10.36 16.56
C GLU A 340 -11.22 9.58 16.80
N SER A 341 -11.34 8.95 17.97
CA SER A 341 -12.50 8.12 18.31
C SER A 341 -13.84 8.87 18.23
N ALA A 342 -13.84 10.18 18.46
CA ALA A 342 -15.05 11.01 18.40
C ALA A 342 -15.46 11.40 16.97
N ALA A 343 -14.54 11.30 16.00
CA ALA A 343 -14.76 11.71 14.62
C ALA A 343 -13.84 10.92 13.65
N PRO A 344 -13.96 9.58 13.60
CA PRO A 344 -13.16 8.79 12.67
C PRO A 344 -13.63 9.03 11.23
N GLY A 345 -12.72 8.98 10.28
CA GLY A 345 -13.06 9.26 8.89
C GLY A 345 -11.86 9.54 8.03
N VAL A 346 -12.11 10.11 6.85
CA VAL A 346 -11.06 10.50 5.91
C VAL A 346 -11.13 11.98 5.60
N THR A 347 -10.01 12.69 5.71
CA THR A 347 -9.84 14.03 5.14
C THR A 347 -9.27 13.88 3.72
N VAL A 348 -9.83 14.60 2.74
CA VAL A 348 -9.35 14.60 1.35
C VAL A 348 -8.72 15.94 1.04
N LEU A 349 -7.45 15.90 0.64
CA LEU A 349 -6.64 17.07 0.32
C LEU A 349 -6.35 17.11 -1.19
N GLY A 350 -6.62 18.26 -1.81
CA GLY A 350 -6.08 18.65 -3.09
C GLY A 350 -4.83 19.52 -2.91
N PHE A 351 -4.30 20.02 -4.02
CA PHE A 351 -3.14 20.92 -4.00
C PHE A 351 -3.26 21.98 -5.07
N ALA A 352 -3.13 23.25 -4.68
CA ALA A 352 -3.21 24.38 -5.59
C ALA A 352 -2.30 25.51 -5.11
N ALA A 353 -1.66 26.20 -6.06
CA ALA A 353 -0.80 27.35 -5.78
C ALA A 353 0.30 27.09 -4.72
N GLY A 354 0.83 25.86 -4.65
CA GLY A 354 1.93 25.49 -3.76
C GLY A 354 1.52 25.12 -2.33
N ALA A 355 0.23 24.92 -2.05
CA ALA A 355 -0.27 24.52 -0.75
C ALA A 355 -1.43 23.52 -0.85
N GLU A 356 -1.66 22.79 0.24
CA GLU A 356 -2.78 21.87 0.39
C GLU A 356 -4.11 22.64 0.43
N THR A 357 -5.11 22.11 -0.28
CA THR A 357 -6.49 22.59 -0.24
C THR A 357 -7.38 21.50 0.33
N VAL A 358 -8.23 21.80 1.30
CA VAL A 358 -9.16 20.80 1.85
C VAL A 358 -10.35 20.64 0.90
N LEU A 359 -10.47 19.48 0.26
CA LEU A 359 -11.58 19.14 -0.63
C LEU A 359 -12.76 18.55 0.17
N ALA A 360 -12.45 17.70 1.15
CA ALA A 360 -13.39 17.22 2.14
C ALA A 360 -12.72 17.24 3.53
N PRO A 361 -13.23 18.01 4.50
CA PRO A 361 -12.61 18.10 5.83
C PRO A 361 -12.71 16.79 6.61
N LEU A 362 -13.84 16.09 6.48
CA LEU A 362 -14.07 14.78 7.07
C LEU A 362 -15.17 14.07 6.30
N VAL A 363 -14.87 12.87 5.80
CA VAL A 363 -15.82 11.88 5.32
C VAL A 363 -15.93 10.80 6.39
N ASP A 364 -17.09 10.70 7.04
CA ASP A 364 -17.32 9.79 8.17
C ASP A 364 -17.30 8.32 7.71
N THR A 365 -16.46 7.51 8.35
CA THR A 365 -16.35 6.05 8.12
C THR A 365 -16.92 5.22 9.26
N VAL A 366 -17.47 5.85 10.31
CA VAL A 366 -17.98 5.24 11.56
C VAL A 366 -16.90 4.57 12.43
N LEU A 367 -15.94 3.90 11.81
CA LEU A 367 -14.80 3.23 12.41
C LEU A 367 -13.50 3.89 11.96
N THR A 368 -12.42 3.72 12.73
CA THR A 368 -11.10 4.30 12.45
C THR A 368 -10.50 3.67 11.18
N PRO A 369 -10.23 4.43 10.10
CA PRO A 369 -9.52 3.92 8.94
C PRO A 369 -8.14 3.42 9.34
N ILE A 370 -7.71 2.29 8.78
CA ILE A 370 -6.38 1.72 8.99
C ILE A 370 -5.66 1.41 7.68
N ASN A 371 -6.40 1.38 6.57
CA ASN A 371 -5.85 1.24 5.23
C ASN A 371 -6.88 1.75 4.20
N ILE A 372 -6.39 2.35 3.12
CA ILE A 372 -7.20 2.91 2.02
C ILE A 372 -6.60 2.42 0.69
N ASP A 373 -7.45 1.98 -0.23
CA ASP A 373 -7.10 1.65 -1.61
C ASP A 373 -8.23 2.11 -2.56
N PHE A 374 -8.07 1.97 -3.87
CA PHE A 374 -8.99 2.53 -4.86
C PHE A 374 -9.42 1.52 -5.94
N VAL A 375 -10.70 1.49 -6.27
CA VAL A 375 -11.28 0.65 -7.33
C VAL A 375 -12.04 1.49 -8.34
N THR A 376 -12.15 0.99 -9.57
CA THR A 376 -12.94 1.59 -10.65
C THR A 376 -13.95 0.56 -11.16
N VAL A 377 -15.24 0.86 -11.08
CA VAL A 377 -16.31 -0.04 -11.54
C VAL A 377 -17.09 0.56 -12.70
N ALA A 378 -17.60 -0.26 -13.62
CA ALA A 378 -18.51 0.21 -14.64
C ALA A 378 -19.88 0.53 -14.01
N GLU A 379 -20.40 1.74 -14.21
CA GLU A 379 -21.80 2.07 -13.92
C GLU A 379 -22.71 1.25 -14.86
N VAL A 380 -23.48 0.35 -14.27
CA VAL A 380 -24.58 -0.28 -14.98
C VAL A 380 -25.67 0.77 -15.19
N ALA A 381 -25.99 1.08 -16.46
CA ALA A 381 -27.13 1.94 -16.79
C ALA A 381 -28.41 1.36 -16.14
N ARG A 382 -28.96 2.07 -15.16
CA ARG A 382 -30.19 1.68 -14.45
C ARG A 382 -31.44 1.88 -15.29
#